data_AF-A0A2V8B8R1-F1
#
_entry.id   AF-A0A2V8B8R1-F1
#
_cell.length_a   1.000
_cell.length_b   1.000
_cell.length_c   1.000
_cell.angle_alpha   90.00
_cell.angle_beta   90.00
_cell.angle_gamma   90.00
#
_symmetry.space_group_name_H-M   'P 1'
#
loop_
_entity.id
_entity.type
_entity.pdbx_description
1 polymer ?
#
loop_
_entity_poly.entity_id
_entity_poly.type
_entity_poly.pdbx_seq_one_letter_code
_entity_poly.pdbx_strand_id
1 'polypeptide(L)'
;MISRRKCMGAEVEMRGRRVPLGRPTSAAVLAILLVPTVAFAQSPWERAANNLATTFTGPLARSLALVAIVIGGLLFMYGESGAKRQISGIVFGGGLALFAAQFLTWLF
;
A
#
# COMPACT_ATOMS: atom_id res chain seq x y z
N MET A 1 72.00 28.04 -7.87
CA MET A 1 70.67 27.48 -8.21
C MET A 1 70.87 26.01 -8.54
N ILE A 2 70.55 25.15 -7.57
CA ILE A 2 71.00 23.77 -7.47
C ILE A 2 70.09 22.82 -8.26
N SER A 3 70.80 21.91 -8.93
CA SER A 3 70.36 20.95 -9.91
C SER A 3 69.26 20.02 -9.41
N ARG A 4 68.26 19.82 -10.28
CA ARG A 4 67.30 18.73 -10.18
C ARG A 4 67.96 17.40 -10.55
N ARG A 5 67.30 16.33 -10.08
CA ARG A 5 67.28 14.95 -10.63
C ARG A 5 68.34 13.99 -10.12
N LYS A 6 67.98 13.31 -9.02
CA LYS A 6 68.29 11.90 -8.78
C LYS A 6 67.11 11.34 -7.98
N CYS A 7 66.07 10.77 -8.61
CA CYS A 7 65.98 9.45 -9.22
C CYS A 7 66.65 8.35 -8.38
N MET A 8 65.83 7.73 -7.52
CA MET A 8 65.91 6.39 -6.88
C MET A 8 65.18 6.58 -5.54
N GLY A 9 63.98 6.09 -5.30
CA GLY A 9 63.42 4.79 -5.62
C GLY A 9 62.43 4.50 -4.49
N ALA A 10 61.40 5.34 -4.40
CA ALA A 10 60.35 5.21 -3.39
C ALA A 10 59.41 4.07 -3.83
N GLU A 11 59.83 2.90 -3.41
CA GLU A 11 59.10 1.66 -3.17
C GLU A 11 57.66 1.90 -2.69
N VAL A 12 56.68 1.85 -3.59
CA VAL A 12 55.28 1.59 -3.24
C VAL A 12 54.67 0.67 -4.30
N GLU A 13 55.16 -0.57 -4.29
CA GLU A 13 54.34 -1.78 -4.20
C GLU A 13 52.82 -1.53 -4.27
N MET A 14 52.29 -1.27 -5.49
CA MET A 14 50.86 -1.19 -5.80
C MET A 14 50.28 -2.61 -5.84
N ARG A 15 50.31 -3.22 -4.66
CA ARG A 15 49.81 -4.55 -4.32
C ARG A 15 48.29 -4.53 -4.33
N GLY A 16 47.73 -5.02 -5.44
CA GLY A 16 46.44 -5.71 -5.46
C GLY A 16 45.22 -4.93 -5.00
N ARG A 17 44.60 -4.17 -5.92
CA ARG A 17 43.16 -3.88 -5.85
C ARG A 17 42.36 -5.16 -6.18
N ARG A 18 42.49 -6.18 -5.33
CA ARG A 18 41.54 -7.28 -5.25
C ARG A 18 40.51 -6.91 -4.20
N VAL A 19 39.44 -6.24 -4.63
CA VAL A 19 38.22 -6.18 -3.82
C VAL A 19 37.41 -7.41 -4.20
N PRO A 20 37.50 -8.49 -3.40
CA PRO A 20 36.25 -9.13 -3.01
C PRO A 20 36.38 -9.81 -1.64
N LEU A 21 35.88 -9.15 -0.58
CA LEU A 21 35.53 -9.87 0.65
C LEU A 21 34.53 -9.09 1.51
N GLY A 22 33.47 -8.61 0.87
CA GLY A 22 32.29 -8.08 1.56
C GLY A 22 31.15 -9.09 1.49
N ARG A 23 31.09 -9.99 2.47
CA ARG A 23 29.92 -10.79 2.91
C ARG A 23 28.87 -11.19 1.83
N PRO A 24 28.73 -12.49 1.48
CA PRO A 24 27.75 -12.98 0.48
C PRO A 24 26.28 -12.71 0.84
N THR A 25 26.00 -12.27 2.08
CA THR A 25 24.68 -11.80 2.51
C THR A 25 24.19 -10.59 1.71
N SER A 26 25.10 -9.71 1.26
CA SER A 26 24.73 -8.50 0.51
C SER A 26 24.15 -8.81 -0.87
N ALA A 27 24.68 -9.81 -1.57
CA ALA A 27 24.19 -10.25 -2.87
C ALA A 27 22.84 -10.98 -2.77
N ALA A 28 22.61 -11.75 -1.69
CA ALA A 28 21.32 -12.40 -1.44
C ALA A 28 20.20 -11.38 -1.17
N VAL A 29 20.49 -10.30 -0.44
CA VAL A 29 19.53 -9.21 -0.20
C VAL A 29 19.16 -8.50 -1.50
N LEU A 30 20.13 -8.23 -2.38
CA LEU A 30 19.87 -7.67 -3.70
C LEU A 30 19.04 -8.61 -4.60
N ALA A 31 19.30 -9.91 -4.55
CA ALA A 31 18.49 -10.90 -5.28
C ALA A 31 17.03 -10.94 -4.77
N ILE A 32 16.82 -10.92 -3.45
CA ILE A 32 15.48 -10.88 -2.84
C ILE A 32 14.73 -9.59 -3.21
N LEU A 33 15.44 -8.46 -3.35
CA LEU A 33 14.85 -7.18 -3.76
C LEU A 33 14.51 -7.09 -5.26
N LEU A 34 15.18 -7.87 -6.12
CA LEU A 34 14.85 -7.96 -7.55
C LEU A 34 13.79 -9.02 -7.88
N VAL A 35 13.56 -10.02 -7.03
CA VAL A 35 12.47 -10.99 -7.22
C VAL A 35 11.07 -10.34 -7.37
N PRO A 36 10.65 -9.35 -6.56
CA PRO A 36 9.32 -8.79 -6.67
C PRO A 36 9.12 -8.02 -7.98
N THR A 37 10.16 -7.42 -8.58
CA THR A 37 10.01 -6.61 -9.81
C THR A 37 9.62 -7.44 -11.03
N VAL A 38 9.99 -8.73 -11.05
CA VAL A 38 9.56 -9.67 -12.09
C VAL A 38 8.16 -10.21 -11.79
N ALA A 39 7.80 -10.38 -10.49
CA ALA A 39 6.44 -10.72 -10.07
C ALA A 39 5.43 -9.58 -10.33
N PHE A 40 5.90 -8.33 -10.43
CA PHE A 40 5.09 -7.18 -10.87
C PHE A 40 4.76 -7.19 -12.37
N ALA A 41 5.15 -8.22 -13.15
CA ALA A 41 4.47 -8.57 -14.40
C ALA A 41 3.09 -9.20 -14.16
N GLN A 42 2.41 -8.83 -13.07
CA GLN A 42 0.99 -9.10 -12.80
C GLN A 42 0.19 -8.78 -14.05
N SER A 43 -0.58 -9.77 -14.51
CA SER A 43 -1.41 -9.64 -15.69
C SER A 43 -2.34 -8.41 -15.55
N PRO A 44 -2.64 -7.70 -16.64
CA PRO A 44 -3.52 -6.52 -16.58
C PRO A 44 -4.89 -6.85 -15.96
N TRP A 45 -5.33 -8.11 -16.05
CA TRP A 45 -6.55 -8.63 -15.44
C TRP A 45 -6.47 -8.77 -13.92
N GLU A 46 -5.32 -9.18 -13.39
CA GLU A 46 -5.09 -9.29 -11.94
C GLU A 46 -4.93 -7.92 -11.30
N ARG A 47 -4.28 -6.98 -12.00
CA ARG A 47 -4.27 -5.57 -11.61
C ARG A 47 -5.68 -4.97 -11.63
N ALA A 48 -6.48 -5.25 -12.66
CA ALA A 48 -7.86 -4.79 -12.72
C ALA A 48 -8.70 -5.35 -11.57
N ALA A 49 -8.60 -6.65 -11.28
CA ALA A 49 -9.30 -7.28 -10.16
C ALA A 49 -8.95 -6.63 -8.81
N ASN A 50 -7.66 -6.35 -8.58
CA ASN A 50 -7.20 -5.64 -7.38
C ASN A 50 -7.72 -4.19 -7.30
N ASN A 51 -7.76 -3.47 -8.42
CA ASN A 51 -8.34 -2.12 -8.48
C ASN A 51 -9.85 -2.14 -8.19
N LEU A 52 -10.57 -3.14 -8.70
CA LEU A 52 -12.00 -3.32 -8.41
C LEU A 52 -12.20 -3.60 -6.91
N ALA A 53 -11.46 -4.55 -6.35
CA ALA A 53 -11.52 -4.85 -4.91
C ALA A 53 -11.23 -3.61 -4.05
N THR A 54 -10.21 -2.83 -4.40
CA THR A 54 -9.87 -1.57 -3.70
C THR A 54 -10.98 -0.52 -3.83
N THR A 55 -11.64 -0.45 -4.99
CA THR A 55 -12.75 0.49 -5.21
C THR A 55 -13.98 0.10 -4.38
N PHE A 56 -14.26 -1.21 -4.25
CA PHE A 56 -15.35 -1.71 -3.41
C PHE A 56 -15.14 -1.43 -1.93
N THR A 57 -13.92 -1.54 -1.42
CA THR A 57 -13.62 -1.35 0.00
C THR A 57 -13.42 0.11 0.39
N GLY A 58 -12.97 0.98 -0.53
CA GLY A 58 -12.65 2.38 -0.21
C GLY A 58 -13.77 3.38 -0.51
N PRO A 59 -13.89 3.89 -1.75
CA PRO A 59 -14.87 4.92 -2.10
C PRO A 59 -16.32 4.43 -2.15
N LEU A 60 -16.56 3.22 -2.67
CA LEU A 60 -17.93 2.68 -2.78
C LEU A 60 -18.56 2.38 -1.42
N ALA A 61 -17.78 1.87 -0.46
CA ALA A 61 -18.27 1.63 0.91
C ALA A 61 -18.79 2.93 1.56
N ARG A 62 -18.07 4.05 1.35
CA ARG A 62 -18.46 5.37 1.90
C ARG A 62 -19.75 5.88 1.29
N SER A 63 -19.89 5.78 -0.04
CA SER A 63 -21.12 6.25 -0.71
C SER A 63 -22.34 5.40 -0.32
N LEU A 64 -22.19 4.07 -0.23
CA LEU A 64 -23.27 3.18 0.22
C LEU A 64 -23.71 3.46 1.66
N ALA A 65 -22.75 3.69 2.58
CA ALA A 65 -23.06 4.05 3.96
C ALA A 65 -23.86 5.36 4.05
N LEU A 66 -23.43 6.40 3.32
CA LEU A 66 -24.14 7.69 3.28
C LEU A 66 -25.55 7.57 2.72
N VAL A 67 -25.71 6.86 1.59
CA VAL A 67 -27.03 6.63 0.98
C VAL A 67 -27.95 5.85 1.92
N ALA A 68 -27.45 4.82 2.61
CA ALA A 68 -28.22 4.06 3.59
C ALA A 68 -28.70 4.94 4.76
N ILE A 69 -27.85 5.84 5.28
CA ILE A 69 -28.23 6.77 6.35
C ILE A 69 -29.34 7.71 5.89
N VAL A 70 -29.20 8.29 4.70
CA VAL A 70 -30.21 9.22 4.15
C VAL A 70 -31.55 8.51 3.93
N ILE A 71 -31.54 7.34 3.28
CA ILE A 71 -32.75 6.57 3.02
C ILE A 71 -33.37 6.08 4.34
N GLY A 72 -32.57 5.59 5.28
CA GLY A 72 -33.02 5.17 6.61
C GLY A 72 -33.70 6.32 7.36
N GLY A 73 -33.13 7.53 7.32
CA GLY A 73 -33.71 8.73 7.92
C GLY A 73 -35.03 9.14 7.27
N LEU A 74 -35.09 9.17 5.93
CA LEU A 74 -36.32 9.49 5.20
C LEU A 74 -37.42 8.46 5.49
N LEU A 75 -37.12 7.16 5.43
CA LEU A 75 -38.08 6.10 5.74
C LEU A 75 -38.54 6.13 7.21
N PHE A 76 -37.72 6.63 8.13
CA PHE A 76 -38.13 6.85 9.52
C PHE A 76 -39.11 8.01 9.65
N MET A 77 -38.89 9.11 8.93
CA MET A 77 -39.81 10.27 8.92
C MET A 77 -41.15 9.94 8.25
N TYR A 78 -41.14 9.19 7.15
CA TYR A 78 -42.35 8.80 6.41
C TYR A 78 -42.91 7.43 6.84
N GLY A 79 -42.39 6.86 7.94
CA GLY A 79 -42.77 5.54 8.42
C GLY A 79 -44.08 5.59 9.20
N GLU A 80 -45.22 5.60 8.51
CA GLU A 80 -46.51 5.31 9.15
C GLU A 80 -46.43 3.94 9.86
N SER A 81 -46.90 3.93 11.12
CA SER A 81 -46.59 2.92 12.13
C SER A 81 -46.74 1.48 11.62
N GLY A 82 -45.64 0.74 11.58
CA GLY A 82 -45.62 -0.67 11.18
C GLY A 82 -44.24 -1.16 10.77
N ALA A 83 -44.20 -2.27 10.01
CA ALA A 83 -42.97 -2.91 9.54
C ALA A 83 -42.02 -1.96 8.79
N LYS A 84 -42.53 -0.90 8.15
CA LYS A 84 -41.72 0.11 7.44
C LYS A 84 -40.75 0.86 8.37
N ARG A 85 -41.15 1.11 9.63
CA ARG A 85 -40.30 1.76 10.65
C ARG A 85 -39.23 0.81 11.21
N GLN A 86 -39.48 -0.49 11.21
CA GLN A 86 -38.48 -1.49 11.61
C GLN A 86 -37.41 -1.65 10.53
N ILE A 87 -37.83 -1.73 9.26
CA ILE A 87 -36.92 -1.80 8.12
C ILE A 87 -36.02 -0.56 8.05
N SER A 88 -36.58 0.63 8.29
CA SER A 88 -35.77 1.86 8.30
C SER A 88 -34.72 1.86 9.40
N GLY A 89 -35.02 1.29 10.58
CA GLY A 89 -34.05 1.11 11.67
C GLY A 89 -32.90 0.18 11.30
N ILE A 90 -33.18 -0.94 10.61
CA ILE A 90 -32.13 -1.87 10.14
C ILE A 90 -31.26 -1.20 9.08
N VAL A 91 -31.84 -0.46 8.13
CA VAL A 91 -31.08 0.24 7.09
C VAL A 91 -30.23 1.37 7.69
N PHE A 92 -30.80 2.14 8.62
CA PHE A 92 -30.08 3.20 9.33
C PHE A 92 -28.93 2.65 10.19
N GLY A 93 -29.21 1.60 10.99
CA GLY A 93 -28.20 0.92 11.81
C GLY A 93 -27.11 0.25 10.99
N GLY A 94 -27.47 -0.41 9.88
CA GLY A 94 -26.53 -0.99 8.93
C GLY A 94 -25.63 0.08 8.29
N GLY A 95 -26.20 1.22 7.89
CA GLY A 95 -25.43 2.36 7.37
C GLY A 95 -24.41 2.90 8.38
N LEU A 96 -24.80 3.06 9.65
CA LEU A 96 -23.90 3.50 10.73
C LEU A 96 -22.80 2.46 11.04
N ALA A 97 -23.12 1.17 11.03
CA ALA A 97 -22.13 0.10 11.24
C ALA A 97 -21.09 0.04 10.12
N LEU A 98 -21.52 0.13 8.86
CA LEU A 98 -20.62 0.21 7.70
C LEU A 98 -19.76 1.48 7.74
N PHE A 99 -20.33 2.60 8.15
CA PHE A 99 -19.59 3.85 8.33
C PHE A 99 -18.49 3.71 9.41
N ALA A 100 -18.81 3.07 10.54
CA ALA A 100 -17.84 2.81 11.60
C ALA A 100 -16.70 1.88 11.14
N ALA A 101 -17.00 0.81 10.41
CA ALA A 101 -15.98 -0.08 9.84
C ALA A 101 -15.01 0.68 8.89
N GLN A 102 -15.54 1.66 8.16
CA GLN A 102 -14.73 2.50 7.30
C GLN A 102 -13.89 3.54 8.07
N PHE A 103 -14.40 4.08 9.18
CA PHE A 103 -13.62 4.91 10.09
C PHE A 103 -12.45 4.11 10.69
N LEU A 104 -12.70 2.86 11.08
CA LEU A 104 -11.67 1.95 11.55
C LEU A 104 -10.60 1.71 10.48
N THR A 105 -11.00 1.36 9.25
CA THR A 105 -10.07 1.16 8.11
C THR A 105 -9.23 2.39 7.76
N TRP A 106 -9.71 3.58 8.11
CA TRP A 106 -8.93 4.81 7.96
C TRP A 106 -7.99 5.06 9.15
N LEU A 107 -8.36 4.62 10.35
CA LEU A 107 -7.62 4.85 11.60
C LEU A 107 -6.38 3.95 11.75
N PHE A 108 -6.43 2.73 11.20
CA PHE A 108 -5.32 1.76 11.20
C PHE A 108 -4.68 1.63 9.81
#